data_AF-A0A2G2XMW3-F1
#
_entry.id   AF-A0A2G2XMW3-F1
#
_cell.length_a   1.000
_cell.length_b   1.000
_cell.length_c   1.000
_cell.angle_alpha   90.00
_cell.angle_beta   90.00
_cell.angle_gamma   90.00
#
_symmetry.space_group_name_H-M   'P 1'
#
loop_
_entity.id
_entity.type
_entity.pdbx_description
1 polymer ?
#
loop_
_entity_poly.entity_id
_entity_poly.type
_entity_poly.pdbx_seq_one_letter_code
_entity_poly.pdbx_strand_id
1 'polypeptide(L)'
;MQVVTNLNLDGLDRVYVCAAVSPNRVFFTHCALHLKKSGAVVPRIKLVEVGPSRDLVTRRHRLSEDSLRKESMKTTLEKAKKKVGSVALPYKAKGVKRKCREAKLKHGTIELSEEKKQKLDSDSE
;
A
#
# COMPACT_ATOMS: atom_id res chain seq x y z
N MET A 1 7.37 3.32 15.07
CA MET A 1 7.91 3.74 13.76
C MET A 1 7.86 5.25 13.72
N GLN A 2 9.01 5.91 13.72
CA GLN A 2 9.08 7.37 13.80
C GLN A 2 9.07 7.94 12.38
N VAL A 3 8.02 8.70 12.05
CA VAL A 3 7.95 9.41 10.78
C VAL A 3 8.63 10.76 10.99
N VAL A 4 9.77 10.97 10.32
CA VAL A 4 10.51 12.23 10.35
C VAL A 4 10.16 13.01 9.09
N THR A 5 9.83 14.30 9.24
CA THR A 5 9.38 15.16 8.15
C THR A 5 10.51 15.82 7.38
N ASN A 6 11.65 16.09 8.03
CA ASN A 6 12.83 16.72 7.43
C ASN A 6 14.04 15.81 7.58
N LEU A 7 14.78 15.61 6.49
CA LEU A 7 15.97 14.76 6.43
C LEU A 7 17.11 15.53 5.77
N ASN A 8 18.33 15.37 6.29
CA ASN A 8 19.51 15.94 5.66
C ASN A 8 19.92 15.11 4.44
N LEU A 9 20.28 15.77 3.34
CA LEU A 9 20.75 15.13 2.11
C LEU A 9 22.10 14.41 2.31
N ASP A 10 22.93 14.86 3.24
CA ASP A 10 24.20 14.18 3.56
C ASP A 10 23.97 12.77 4.15
N GLY A 11 22.78 12.49 4.68
CA GLY A 11 22.39 11.17 5.17
C GLY A 11 21.95 10.20 4.07
N LEU A 12 21.74 10.67 2.83
CA LEU A 12 21.32 9.84 1.69
C LEU A 12 22.54 9.20 0.99
N ASP A 13 23.21 8.27 1.67
CA ASP A 13 24.40 7.57 1.15
C ASP A 13 24.10 6.18 0.58
N ARG A 14 23.09 5.46 1.11
CA ARG A 14 22.83 4.05 0.77
C ARG A 14 21.46 3.83 0.16
N VAL A 15 21.41 3.00 -0.88
CA VAL A 15 20.19 2.59 -1.59
C VAL A 15 20.15 1.08 -1.74
N TYR A 16 19.00 0.50 -1.45
CA TYR A 16 18.71 -0.88 -1.80
C TYR A 16 17.93 -0.92 -3.12
N VAL A 17 18.47 -1.63 -4.10
CA VAL A 17 17.79 -1.88 -5.37
C VAL A 17 17.12 -3.24 -5.27
N CYS A 18 15.79 -3.25 -5.32
CA CYS A 18 14.98 -4.47 -5.35
C CYS A 18 14.25 -4.53 -6.70
N ALA A 19 14.63 -5.46 -7.56
CA ALA A 19 14.09 -5.60 -8.90
C ALA A 19 13.59 -7.03 -9.14
N ALA A 20 12.36 -7.17 -9.63
CA ALA A 20 11.85 -8.46 -10.09
C ALA A 20 12.46 -8.78 -11.46
N VAL A 21 13.37 -9.75 -11.52
CA VAL A 21 14.05 -10.18 -12.76
C VAL A 21 13.21 -11.22 -13.50
N SER A 22 12.54 -12.08 -12.76
CA SER A 22 11.64 -13.11 -13.29
C SER A 22 10.51 -13.35 -12.30
N PRO A 23 9.45 -14.12 -12.64
CA PRO A 23 8.30 -14.32 -11.75
C PRO A 23 8.68 -14.80 -10.34
N ASN A 24 9.74 -15.59 -10.24
CA ASN A 24 10.20 -16.18 -8.98
C ASN A 24 11.59 -15.70 -8.54
N ARG A 25 12.21 -14.71 -9.22
CA ARG A 25 13.53 -14.20 -8.83
C ARG A 25 13.49 -12.69 -8.65
N VAL A 26 14.01 -12.26 -7.52
CA VAL A 26 14.16 -10.86 -7.14
C VAL A 26 15.65 -10.60 -6.94
N PHE A 27 16.16 -9.63 -7.69
CA PHE A 27 17.51 -9.09 -7.51
C PHE A 27 17.48 -8.10 -6.37
N PHE A 28 18.34 -8.27 -5.38
CA PHE A 28 18.46 -7.37 -4.24
C PHE A 28 19.92 -6.96 -4.04
N THR A 29 20.23 -5.68 -4.23
CA THR A 29 21.61 -5.18 -4.15
C THR A 29 21.71 -3.91 -3.32
N HIS A 30 22.79 -3.84 -2.55
CA HIS A 30 23.17 -2.67 -1.76
C HIS A 30 24.16 -1.79 -2.52
N CYS A 31 23.70 -0.59 -2.88
CA CYS A 31 24.47 0.41 -3.59
C CYS A 31 24.74 1.63 -2.70
N ALA A 32 25.94 2.21 -2.83
CA ALA A 32 26.21 3.57 -2.38
C ALA A 32 25.89 4.59 -3.48
N LEU A 33 25.40 5.76 -3.07
CA LEU A 33 25.04 6.89 -3.90
C LEU A 33 26.19 7.90 -3.94
N HIS A 34 26.76 8.13 -5.13
CA HIS A 34 27.72 9.18 -5.37
C HIS A 34 27.07 10.30 -6.20
N LEU A 35 26.87 11.46 -5.58
CA LEU A 35 26.34 12.65 -6.23
C LEU A 35 27.48 13.43 -6.91
N LYS A 36 27.44 13.52 -8.25
CA LYS A 36 28.38 14.31 -9.04
C LYS A 36 27.76 15.62 -9.50
N LYS A 37 28.59 16.65 -9.65
CA LYS A 37 28.17 17.96 -10.17
C LYS A 37 27.57 17.79 -11.58
N SER A 38 26.39 18.37 -11.82
CA SER A 38 25.67 18.26 -13.10
C SER A 38 25.55 19.59 -13.87
N GLY A 39 25.83 20.73 -13.24
CA GLY A 39 25.56 22.07 -13.78
C GLY A 39 24.11 22.53 -13.60
N ALA A 40 23.21 21.65 -13.16
CA ALA A 40 21.82 21.96 -12.81
C ALA A 40 21.57 21.79 -11.30
N VAL A 41 20.36 22.16 -10.87
CA VAL A 41 19.89 22.00 -9.47
C VAL A 41 19.90 20.51 -9.04
N VAL A 42 19.72 19.58 -9.98
CA VAL A 42 19.71 18.14 -9.72
C VAL A 42 21.09 17.53 -10.01
N PRO A 43 21.79 16.93 -9.01
CA PRO A 43 23.09 16.30 -9.23
C PRO A 43 22.99 15.02 -10.07
N ARG A 44 24.11 14.61 -10.68
CA ARG A 44 24.18 13.32 -11.39
C ARG A 44 24.39 12.21 -10.37
N ILE A 45 23.48 11.26 -10.30
CA ILE A 45 23.57 10.12 -9.41
C ILE A 45 24.43 9.03 -10.07
N LYS A 46 25.45 8.55 -9.37
CA LYS A 46 26.18 7.33 -9.70
C LYS A 46 26.00 6.33 -8.59
N LEU A 47 25.62 5.11 -8.94
CA LEU A 47 25.52 4.00 -8.01
C LEU A 47 26.83 3.21 -8.05
N VAL A 48 27.36 2.86 -6.88
CA VAL A 48 28.49 1.94 -6.72
C VAL A 48 28.01 0.79 -5.85
N GLU A 49 28.22 -0.45 -6.28
CA GLU A 49 27.89 -1.62 -5.47
C GLU A 49 28.88 -1.70 -4.30
N VAL A 50 28.38 -1.72 -3.05
CA VAL A 50 29.22 -1.72 -1.84
C VAL A 50 28.96 -2.91 -0.93
N GLY A 51 27.73 -3.45 -0.94
CA GLY A 51 27.34 -4.55 -0.05
C GLY A 51 26.64 -5.67 -0.81
N PRO A 52 26.30 -6.76 -0.10
CA PRO A 52 26.00 -8.04 -0.72
C PRO A 52 24.89 -7.93 -1.74
N SER A 53 25.22 -8.28 -2.98
CA SER A 53 24.23 -8.64 -3.99
C SER A 53 23.67 -10.01 -3.66
N ARG A 54 22.36 -10.08 -3.52
CA ARG A 54 21.66 -11.31 -3.15
C ARG A 54 20.51 -11.52 -4.12
N ASP A 55 20.61 -12.59 -4.87
CA ASP A 55 19.49 -13.08 -5.67
C ASP A 55 18.56 -13.86 -4.76
N LEU A 56 17.35 -13.32 -4.60
CA LEU A 56 16.30 -13.94 -3.84
C LEU A 56 15.44 -14.76 -4.79
N VAL A 57 15.14 -16.00 -4.40
CA VAL A 57 14.21 -16.86 -5.11
C VAL A 57 12.97 -17.05 -4.25
N THR A 58 11.82 -16.66 -4.78
CA THR A 58 10.52 -16.90 -4.15
C THR A 58 10.23 -18.39 -4.17
N ARG A 59 10.04 -18.99 -3.00
CA ARG A 59 9.69 -20.41 -2.85
C ARG A 59 8.28 -20.55 -2.30
N ARG A 60 8.14 -20.89 -1.03
CA ARG A 60 6.85 -21.03 -0.36
C ARG A 60 6.44 -19.68 0.20
N HIS A 61 5.18 -19.31 -0.01
CA HIS A 61 4.59 -18.12 0.58
C HIS A 61 3.37 -18.54 1.41
N ARG A 62 3.22 -17.94 2.59
CA ARG A 62 2.02 -18.09 3.43
C ARG A 62 1.37 -16.73 3.52
N LEU A 63 0.23 -16.57 2.85
CA LEU A 63 -0.55 -15.34 2.94
C LEU A 63 -1.24 -15.29 4.30
N SER A 64 -1.32 -14.08 4.86
CA SER A 64 -2.12 -13.81 6.04
C SER A 64 -3.61 -13.79 5.69
N GLU A 65 -4.45 -14.21 6.62
CA GLU A 65 -5.90 -14.09 6.52
C GLU A 65 -6.35 -12.65 6.25
N ASP A 66 -7.43 -12.50 5.48
CA ASP A 66 -7.94 -11.18 5.09
C ASP A 66 -8.44 -10.34 6.29
N SER A 67 -8.93 -10.99 7.34
CA SER A 67 -9.32 -10.33 8.60
C SER A 67 -8.11 -9.67 9.26
N LEU A 68 -7.03 -10.43 9.49
CA LEU A 68 -5.80 -9.95 10.10
C LEU A 68 -5.13 -8.84 9.29
N ARG A 69 -5.13 -8.97 7.96
CA ARG A 69 -4.57 -7.95 7.07
C ARG A 69 -5.35 -6.63 7.15
N LYS A 70 -6.69 -6.71 7.21
CA LYS A 70 -7.55 -5.52 7.40
C LYS A 70 -7.32 -4.88 8.77
N GLU A 71 -7.09 -5.69 9.79
CA GLU A 71 -6.81 -5.21 11.15
C GLU A 71 -5.44 -4.54 11.27
N SER A 72 -4.39 -5.13 10.69
CA SER A 72 -3.03 -4.57 10.72
C SER A 72 -2.89 -3.27 9.93
N MET A 73 -3.72 -3.09 8.89
CA MET A 73 -3.73 -1.88 8.06
C MET A 73 -4.60 -0.75 8.64
N LYS A 74 -5.17 -0.92 9.85
CA LYS A 74 -5.91 0.16 10.52
C LYS A 74 -4.94 1.25 10.96
N THR A 75 -4.79 2.28 10.12
CA THR A 75 -4.13 3.52 10.54
C THR A 75 -5.00 4.24 11.57
N THR A 76 -4.42 4.69 12.68
CA THR A 76 -5.13 5.56 13.61
C THR A 76 -5.56 6.82 12.87
N LEU A 77 -6.86 7.09 12.85
CA LEU A 77 -7.41 8.36 12.38
C LEU A 77 -6.91 9.45 13.33
N GLU A 78 -5.70 9.95 13.09
CA GLU A 78 -5.16 11.17 13.70
C GLU A 78 -6.27 12.21 13.63
N LYS A 79 -6.84 12.47 14.81
CA LYS A 79 -8.12 13.14 15.07
C LYS A 79 -8.61 13.93 13.87
N ALA A 80 -9.41 13.30 13.00
CA ALA A 80 -10.11 14.04 11.96
C ALA A 80 -10.82 15.20 12.66
N LYS A 81 -10.36 16.44 12.42
CA LYS A 81 -10.99 17.65 12.95
C LYS A 81 -12.46 17.49 12.62
N LYS A 82 -13.30 17.44 13.66
CA LYS A 82 -14.73 17.17 13.52
C LYS A 82 -15.29 18.28 12.61
N LYS A 83 -15.46 17.97 11.33
CA LYS A 83 -16.07 18.91 10.38
C LYS A 83 -17.58 18.77 10.52
N VAL A 84 -18.25 19.89 10.70
CA VAL A 84 -19.71 19.98 10.54
C VAL A 84 -19.91 20.68 9.20
N GLY A 85 -20.34 19.92 8.18
CA GLY A 85 -20.35 20.42 6.80
C GLY A 85 -18.94 20.66 6.25
N SER A 86 -18.75 21.73 5.47
CA SER A 86 -17.48 22.09 4.83
C SER A 86 -16.47 22.79 5.76
N VAL A 87 -16.88 23.18 6.98
CA VAL A 87 -16.04 23.99 7.89
C VAL A 87 -15.42 23.13 9.00
N ALA A 88 -14.13 23.31 9.23
CA ALA A 88 -13.38 22.64 10.29
C ALA A 88 -13.48 23.40 11.62
N LEU A 89 -13.99 22.75 12.67
CA LEU A 89 -14.07 23.36 13.99
C LEU A 89 -12.72 23.26 14.74
N PRO A 90 -12.28 24.35 15.41
CA PRO A 90 -11.02 24.38 16.15
C PRO A 90 -11.09 23.73 17.55
N TYR A 91 -12.27 23.28 18.03
CA TYR A 91 -12.44 22.70 19.37
C TYR A 91 -13.29 21.41 19.38
N LYS A 92 -13.14 20.61 20.46
CA LYS A 92 -13.94 19.40 20.70
C LYS A 92 -15.37 19.79 21.12
N ALA A 93 -16.32 19.75 20.19
CA ALA A 93 -17.75 19.93 20.52
C ALA A 93 -18.21 18.86 21.52
N LYS A 94 -18.49 19.27 22.76
CA LYS A 94 -19.14 18.44 23.78
C LYS A 94 -20.64 18.34 23.48
N GLY A 95 -21.16 17.12 23.42
CA GLY A 95 -22.59 16.83 23.56
C GLY A 95 -23.47 17.16 22.36
N VAL A 96 -23.71 16.18 21.50
CA VAL A 96 -25.04 15.99 20.89
C VAL A 96 -25.36 14.50 20.98
N LYS A 97 -26.16 14.11 21.97
CA LYS A 97 -26.75 12.77 22.05
C LYS A 97 -27.64 12.59 20.82
N ARG A 98 -27.16 11.88 19.81
CA ARG A 98 -28.03 11.40 18.72
C ARG A 98 -28.91 10.32 19.31
N LYS A 99 -30.19 10.63 19.55
CA LYS A 99 -31.22 9.64 19.82
C LYS A 99 -31.31 8.75 18.58
N CYS A 100 -30.86 7.50 18.69
CA CYS A 100 -31.13 6.45 17.69
C CYS A 100 -32.65 6.37 17.52
N ARG A 101 -33.13 6.79 16.35
CA ARG A 101 -34.48 6.44 15.90
C ARG A 101 -34.36 5.13 15.15
N GLU A 102 -35.03 4.13 15.70
CA GLU A 102 -35.19 2.79 15.16
C GLU A 102 -35.87 2.83 13.79
N ALA A 103 -35.40 1.98 12.89
CA ALA A 103 -36.24 1.32 11.91
C ALA A 103 -35.59 -0.03 11.58
N LYS A 104 -36.08 -1.10 12.20
CA LYS A 104 -36.02 -2.45 11.64
C LYS A 104 -37.24 -2.64 10.73
N LEU A 105 -37.13 -3.64 9.82
CA LEU A 105 -38.15 -4.38 9.04
C LEU A 105 -37.90 -4.24 7.52
N LYS A 106 -37.75 -5.28 6.67
CA LYS A 106 -37.74 -6.76 6.80
C LYS A 106 -37.09 -7.41 5.55
N HIS A 107 -36.54 -8.62 5.75
CA HIS A 107 -36.54 -9.89 4.96
C HIS A 107 -36.38 -9.98 3.43
N GLY A 108 -35.64 -11.04 3.04
CA GLY A 108 -35.80 -11.85 1.81
C GLY A 108 -34.44 -12.34 1.26
N THR A 109 -33.84 -13.41 1.80
CA THR A 109 -33.92 -14.81 1.33
C THR A 109 -33.45 -15.03 -0.13
N ILE A 110 -32.26 -15.63 -0.25
CA ILE A 110 -31.81 -16.76 -1.12
C ILE A 110 -32.40 -16.84 -2.54
N GLU A 111 -31.52 -16.92 -3.56
CA GLU A 111 -31.38 -18.05 -4.51
C GLU A 111 -30.41 -17.70 -5.66
N LEU A 112 -29.70 -18.73 -6.14
CA LEU A 112 -28.70 -18.73 -7.19
C LEU A 112 -29.29 -18.42 -8.58
N SER A 113 -28.45 -17.97 -9.52
CA SER A 113 -28.53 -18.46 -10.90
C SER A 113 -27.21 -18.26 -11.63
N GLU A 114 -26.70 -19.41 -12.06
CA GLU A 114 -25.63 -19.61 -13.01
C GLU A 114 -26.11 -19.32 -14.44
N GLU A 115 -25.13 -19.12 -15.33
CA GLU A 115 -25.16 -19.34 -16.78
C GLU A 115 -25.96 -18.41 -17.72
N LYS A 116 -25.21 -17.75 -18.61
CA LYS A 116 -25.55 -17.74 -20.04
C LYS A 116 -24.30 -17.87 -20.91
N LYS A 117 -24.11 -19.09 -21.43
CA LYS A 117 -23.17 -19.50 -22.48
C LYS A 117 -23.84 -19.33 -23.86
N GLN A 118 -23.13 -18.80 -24.86
CA GLN A 118 -23.37 -18.92 -26.32
C GLN A 118 -22.05 -18.57 -27.02
N LYS A 119 -21.51 -19.23 -28.06
CA LYS A 119 -21.72 -20.45 -28.88
C LYS A 119 -20.30 -20.81 -29.41
N LEU A 120 -19.81 -22.05 -29.31
CA LEU A 120 -19.87 -23.13 -30.32
C LEU A 120 -19.32 -22.72 -31.69
N ASP A 121 -18.20 -23.35 -32.09
CA ASP A 121 -17.99 -23.92 -33.41
C ASP A 121 -17.09 -25.17 -33.30
N SER A 122 -17.43 -26.13 -34.15
CA SER A 122 -17.08 -27.55 -34.18
C SER A 122 -15.77 -27.82 -34.93
N ASP A 123 -15.05 -28.89 -34.60
CA ASP A 123 -14.95 -30.11 -35.43
C ASP A 123 -13.88 -31.10 -34.94
N SER A 124 -14.36 -32.31 -34.62
CA SER A 124 -14.00 -33.64 -35.12
C SER A 124 -12.52 -34.10 -35.31
N GLU A 125 -12.30 -35.31 -34.78
CA GLU A 125 -11.16 -36.28 -34.86
C GLU A 125 -9.96 -36.11 -33.91
#